data_AF-A0A7V7RQ86-F1
#
_entry.id   AF-A0A7V7RQ86-F1
#
_cell.length_a   1.000
_cell.length_b   1.000
_cell.length_c   1.000
_cell.angle_alpha   90.00
_cell.angle_beta   90.00
_cell.angle_gamma   90.00
#
_symmetry.space_group_name_H-M   'P 1'
#
loop_
_entity.id
_entity.type
_entity.pdbx_description
1 polymer ?
#
loop_
_entity_poly.entity_id
_entity_poly.type
_entity_poly.pdbx_seq_one_letter_code
_entity_poly.pdbx_strand_id
1 'polypeptide(L)'
;MTKKISDPAQWRGSYYELEMQYDGRDEEVINAALKTMAKHMNLVYKDNYVEKRQPVQLPIQISKEQIYSFIGKLTYSETITLNSLVEVILDDETASVIVSIPLCEIEEYFSIHYPLTIKQNKWLKRMHEMFIELSVNIYGQSKFQLAMIGDEVSGYTIISEINSSDLCNEEIIFILPVDLQRKLNVEHIGKEYRHQLRMYEDIME
;
A
#
# COMPACT_ATOMS: atom_id res chain seq x y z
N MET A 1 27.71 -12.20 6.50
CA MET A 1 27.33 -11.72 5.16
C MET A 1 25.84 -11.96 5.02
N THR A 2 25.02 -10.98 5.37
CA THR A 2 23.58 -11.02 5.12
C THR A 2 23.38 -10.91 3.61
N LYS A 3 22.73 -11.92 3.04
CA LYS A 3 22.38 -11.95 1.62
C LYS A 3 21.42 -10.78 1.41
N LYS A 4 21.80 -9.75 0.66
CA LYS A 4 20.88 -8.68 0.27
C LYS A 4 19.71 -9.34 -0.47
N ILE A 5 18.59 -9.52 0.22
CA ILE A 5 17.37 -10.00 -0.37
C ILE A 5 16.96 -8.89 -1.35
N SER A 6 17.22 -9.16 -2.62
CA SER A 6 16.96 -8.25 -3.75
C SER A 6 16.17 -8.97 -4.83
N ASP A 7 15.92 -10.25 -4.58
CA ASP A 7 15.26 -11.21 -5.42
C ASP A 7 13.91 -11.58 -4.78
N PRO A 8 12.78 -11.19 -5.39
CA PRO A 8 11.43 -11.54 -4.97
C PRO A 8 11.21 -13.04 -4.81
N ALA A 9 11.97 -13.89 -5.52
CA ALA A 9 11.91 -15.34 -5.33
C ALA A 9 12.43 -15.78 -3.94
N GLN A 10 13.11 -14.88 -3.22
CA GLN A 10 13.60 -15.09 -1.86
C GLN A 10 12.73 -14.39 -0.81
N TRP A 11 11.73 -13.61 -1.22
CA TRP A 11 10.72 -13.09 -0.31
C TRP A 11 9.86 -14.24 0.21
N ARG A 12 9.77 -14.33 1.53
CA ARG A 12 9.09 -15.41 2.25
C ARG A 12 8.41 -14.80 3.46
N GLY A 13 7.34 -15.45 3.92
CA GLY A 13 6.57 -14.98 5.06
C GLY A 13 5.54 -13.94 4.64
N SER A 14 5.17 -13.08 5.59
CA SER A 14 4.12 -12.08 5.43
C SER A 14 4.64 -10.75 4.88
N TYR A 15 3.71 -9.86 4.54
CA TYR A 15 3.96 -8.51 4.08
C TYR A 15 3.27 -7.47 4.96
N TYR A 16 3.95 -6.35 5.14
CA TYR A 16 3.32 -5.12 5.62
C TYR A 16 2.93 -4.26 4.42
N GLU A 17 1.64 -3.95 4.28
CA GLU A 17 1.08 -3.48 3.03
C GLU A 17 0.41 -2.11 3.13
N LEU A 18 0.38 -1.41 2.00
CA LEU A 18 -0.60 -0.39 1.66
C LEU A 18 -1.43 -0.92 0.49
N GLU A 19 -2.73 -1.11 0.69
CA GLU A 19 -3.67 -1.39 -0.40
C GLU A 19 -4.49 -0.14 -0.73
N MET A 20 -4.74 0.10 -2.01
CA MET A 20 -5.73 1.05 -2.52
C MET A 20 -6.68 0.35 -3.48
N GLN A 21 -7.97 0.38 -3.17
CA GLN A 21 -9.03 -0.25 -3.98
C GLN A 21 -9.74 0.79 -4.85
N TYR A 22 -9.99 0.42 -6.10
CA TYR A 22 -10.60 1.22 -7.15
C TYR A 22 -11.90 0.58 -7.65
N ASP A 23 -12.91 1.42 -7.87
CA ASP A 23 -14.14 1.08 -8.58
C ASP A 23 -13.87 1.18 -10.09
N GLY A 24 -13.82 0.03 -10.76
CA GLY A 24 -13.46 -0.10 -12.17
C GLY A 24 -11.96 -0.29 -12.45
N ARG A 25 -11.69 -0.65 -13.71
CA ARG A 25 -10.35 -0.89 -14.26
C ARG A 25 -9.87 0.27 -15.15
N ASP A 26 -10.20 1.51 -14.79
CA ASP A 26 -9.86 2.66 -15.62
C ASP A 26 -8.32 2.78 -15.75
N GLU A 27 -7.84 2.57 -16.98
CA GLU A 27 -6.42 2.53 -17.29
C GLU A 27 -5.73 3.87 -17.01
N GLU A 28 -6.42 4.99 -17.19
CA GLU A 28 -5.87 6.32 -16.90
C GLU A 28 -5.72 6.51 -15.39
N VAL A 29 -6.72 6.08 -14.61
CA VAL A 29 -6.71 6.15 -13.14
C VAL A 29 -5.58 5.29 -12.57
N ILE A 30 -5.46 4.03 -13.01
CA ILE A 30 -4.41 3.12 -12.55
C ILE A 30 -3.03 3.65 -12.93
N ASN A 31 -2.86 4.11 -14.17
CA ASN A 31 -1.58 4.68 -14.59
C ASN A 31 -1.24 5.99 -13.87
N ALA A 32 -2.23 6.80 -13.47
CA ALA A 32 -2.00 7.98 -12.65
C ALA A 32 -1.48 7.61 -11.25
N ALA A 33 -1.98 6.52 -10.66
CA ALA A 33 -1.45 5.98 -9.41
C ALA A 33 0.01 5.52 -9.57
N LEU A 34 0.30 4.69 -10.58
CA LEU A 34 1.66 4.20 -10.86
C LEU A 34 2.64 5.33 -11.18
N LYS A 35 2.22 6.35 -11.95
CA LYS A 35 3.02 7.55 -12.23
C LYS A 35 3.33 8.35 -10.98
N THR A 36 2.41 8.39 -10.03
CA THR A 36 2.64 9.05 -8.74
C THR A 36 3.62 8.22 -7.91
N MET A 37 3.42 6.90 -7.81
CA MET A 37 4.38 6.00 -7.15
C MET A 37 5.80 6.14 -7.71
N ALA A 38 5.96 6.16 -9.04
CA ALA A 38 7.27 6.29 -9.69
C ALA A 38 8.04 7.58 -9.33
N LYS A 39 7.39 8.60 -8.77
CA LYS A 39 8.06 9.81 -8.23
C LYS A 39 8.63 9.59 -6.83
N HIS A 40 8.11 8.62 -6.09
CA HIS A 40 8.46 8.34 -4.68
C HIS A 40 9.23 7.02 -4.51
N MET A 41 9.20 6.14 -5.51
CA MET A 41 9.91 4.85 -5.49
C MET A 41 10.46 4.52 -6.87
N ASN A 42 11.58 3.80 -6.88
CA ASN A 42 12.14 3.25 -8.12
C ASN A 42 11.39 1.98 -8.49
N LEU A 43 10.57 2.05 -9.55
CA LEU A 43 9.79 0.93 -10.06
C LEU A 43 10.54 0.22 -11.20
N VAL A 44 10.64 -1.10 -11.09
CA VAL A 44 11.16 -1.99 -12.15
C VAL A 44 10.26 -3.21 -12.29
N TYR A 45 10.18 -3.81 -13.47
CA TYR A 45 9.40 -5.04 -13.65
C TYR A 45 9.92 -6.19 -12.76
N LYS A 46 9.01 -7.01 -12.22
CA LYS A 46 9.32 -8.10 -11.28
C LYS A 46 10.11 -9.26 -11.88
N ASP A 47 10.20 -9.36 -13.21
CA ASP A 47 10.80 -10.48 -13.96
C ASP A 47 11.91 -11.24 -13.22
N ASN A 48 11.80 -12.58 -13.27
CA ASN A 48 12.60 -13.55 -12.52
C ASN A 48 14.14 -13.47 -12.74
N TYR A 49 14.62 -12.55 -13.58
CA TYR A 49 16.03 -12.31 -13.86
C TYR A 49 16.44 -10.92 -13.37
N VAL A 50 16.98 -10.86 -12.14
CA VAL A 50 17.47 -9.63 -11.47
C VAL A 50 18.40 -8.80 -12.37
N GLU A 51 19.21 -9.45 -13.21
CA GLU A 51 20.21 -8.81 -14.09
C GLU A 51 19.61 -8.06 -15.29
N LYS A 52 18.31 -8.24 -15.60
CA LYS A 52 17.64 -7.61 -16.75
C LYS A 52 16.49 -6.68 -16.36
N ARG A 53 16.34 -6.34 -15.08
CA ARG A 53 15.24 -5.48 -14.63
C ARG A 53 15.26 -4.13 -15.35
N GLN A 54 14.21 -3.88 -16.12
CA GLN A 54 14.02 -2.62 -16.81
C GLN A 54 13.16 -1.69 -15.94
N PRO A 55 13.47 -0.37 -15.91
CA PRO A 55 12.56 0.62 -15.37
C PRO A 55 11.18 0.48 -15.99
N VAL A 56 10.14 0.62 -15.18
CA VAL A 56 8.75 0.59 -15.68
C VAL A 56 8.57 1.74 -16.67
N GLN A 57 8.08 1.41 -17.86
CA GLN A 57 7.67 2.40 -18.85
C GLN A 57 6.20 2.71 -18.61
N LEU A 58 5.91 3.96 -18.23
CA LEU A 58 4.55 4.42 -17.95
C LEU A 58 4.04 5.30 -19.11
N PRO A 59 2.77 5.16 -19.54
CA PRO A 59 1.76 4.25 -18.99
C PRO A 59 2.02 2.78 -19.35
N ILE A 60 1.67 1.86 -18.45
CA ILE A 60 1.56 0.43 -18.78
C ILE A 60 0.31 0.21 -19.61
N GLN A 61 0.36 -0.77 -20.51
CA GLN A 61 -0.79 -1.17 -21.32
C GLN A 61 -1.61 -2.23 -20.58
N ILE A 62 -2.80 -1.85 -20.13
CA ILE A 62 -3.73 -2.79 -19.49
C ILE A 62 -4.53 -3.49 -20.59
N SER A 63 -4.37 -4.81 -20.74
CA SER A 63 -5.03 -5.52 -21.86
C SER A 63 -5.54 -6.92 -21.55
N LYS A 64 -4.74 -7.77 -20.89
CA LYS A 64 -5.08 -9.20 -20.73
C LYS A 64 -4.62 -9.83 -19.41
N GLU A 65 -3.64 -9.26 -18.73
CA GLU A 65 -3.16 -9.81 -17.47
C GLU A 65 -4.06 -9.34 -16.34
N GLN A 66 -4.40 -10.25 -15.43
CA GLN A 66 -5.15 -9.91 -14.22
C GLN A 66 -4.25 -9.32 -13.14
N ILE A 67 -2.94 -9.55 -13.22
CA ILE A 67 -1.98 -9.08 -12.22
C ILE A 67 -0.75 -8.53 -12.95
N TYR A 68 -0.39 -7.29 -12.63
CA TYR A 68 0.85 -6.66 -13.05
C TYR A 68 1.72 -6.42 -11.83
N SER A 69 2.92 -7.02 -11.80
CA SER A 69 3.81 -6.95 -10.64
C SER A 69 5.11 -6.21 -10.94
N PHE A 70 5.51 -5.34 -10.03
CA PHE A 70 6.72 -4.53 -10.07
C PHE A 70 7.48 -4.64 -8.76
N ILE A 71 8.78 -4.33 -8.80
CA ILE A 71 9.60 -4.14 -7.61
C ILE A 71 9.78 -2.65 -7.41
N GLY A 72 9.34 -2.17 -6.25
CA GLY A 72 9.59 -0.84 -5.74
C GLY A 72 10.81 -0.82 -4.82
N LYS A 73 11.46 0.33 -4.75
CA LYS A 73 12.41 0.66 -3.68
C LYS A 73 11.95 1.91 -2.99
N LEU A 74 11.66 1.79 -1.70
CA LEU A 74 11.14 2.85 -0.87
C LEU A 74 12.20 3.28 0.15
N THR A 75 12.51 4.57 0.20
CA THR A 75 13.48 5.11 1.16
C THR A 75 12.80 5.34 2.51
N TYR A 76 13.14 4.51 3.49
CA TYR A 76 12.61 4.63 4.86
C TYR A 76 13.30 5.75 5.65
N SER A 77 14.63 5.82 5.53
CA SER A 77 15.49 6.85 6.11
C SER A 77 16.71 7.08 5.20
N GLU A 78 17.60 8.02 5.57
CA GLU A 78 18.85 8.29 4.83
C GLU A 78 19.72 7.04 4.62
N THR A 79 19.60 6.05 5.50
CA THR A 79 20.44 4.84 5.49
C THR A 79 19.68 3.56 5.18
N ILE A 80 18.34 3.59 5.19
CA ILE A 80 17.49 2.40 5.01
C ILE A 80 16.64 2.57 3.75
N THR A 81 16.83 1.63 2.82
CA THR A 81 15.96 1.46 1.66
C THR A 81 15.36 0.07 1.71
N LEU A 82 14.04 -0.01 1.64
CA LEU A 82 13.28 -1.24 1.66
C LEU A 82 12.87 -1.60 0.25
N ASN A 83 13.00 -2.86 -0.13
CA ASN A 83 12.38 -3.33 -1.35
C ASN A 83 10.90 -3.61 -1.08
N SER A 84 10.06 -3.39 -2.07
CA SER A 84 8.63 -3.67 -2.01
C SER A 84 8.16 -4.38 -3.27
N LEU A 85 7.14 -5.21 -3.13
CA LEU A 85 6.30 -5.65 -4.22
C LEU A 85 5.27 -4.54 -4.49
N VAL A 86 5.08 -4.18 -5.74
CA VAL A 86 3.95 -3.34 -6.15
C VAL A 86 3.12 -4.13 -7.13
N GLU A 87 1.85 -4.32 -6.82
CA GLU A 87 0.94 -5.12 -7.62
C GLU A 87 -0.28 -4.32 -8.02
N VAL A 88 -0.66 -4.43 -9.28
CA VAL A 88 -1.96 -4.01 -9.78
C VAL A 88 -2.74 -5.28 -10.07
N ILE A 89 -3.78 -5.52 -9.28
CA ILE A 89 -4.68 -6.66 -9.43
C ILE A 89 -5.97 -6.13 -10.04
N LEU A 90 -6.43 -6.74 -11.13
CA LEU A 90 -7.64 -6.39 -11.86
C LEU A 90 -8.66 -7.52 -11.69
N ASP A 91 -9.79 -7.21 -11.06
CA ASP A 91 -10.96 -8.09 -10.92
C ASP A 91 -12.16 -7.53 -11.69
N ASP A 92 -13.17 -8.32 -12.03
CA ASP A 92 -14.12 -8.06 -13.12
C ASP A 92 -14.70 -6.64 -13.12
N GLU A 93 -14.94 -6.08 -11.93
CA GLU A 93 -15.47 -4.73 -11.76
C GLU A 93 -14.54 -3.78 -10.98
N THR A 94 -13.40 -4.25 -10.46
CA THR A 94 -12.56 -3.48 -9.53
C THR A 94 -11.07 -3.61 -9.86
N ALA A 95 -10.27 -2.74 -9.26
CA ALA A 95 -8.82 -2.87 -9.28
C ALA A 95 -8.23 -2.59 -7.90
N SER A 96 -7.21 -3.34 -7.50
CA SER A 96 -6.39 -3.03 -6.33
C SER A 96 -4.99 -2.65 -6.77
N VAL A 97 -4.45 -1.60 -6.16
CA VAL A 97 -3.03 -1.27 -6.25
C VAL A 97 -2.42 -1.43 -4.87
N ILE A 98 -1.50 -2.38 -4.75
CA ILE A 98 -0.92 -2.81 -3.48
C ILE A 98 0.57 -2.52 -3.48
N VAL A 99 1.08 -1.98 -2.36
CA VAL A 99 2.51 -1.85 -2.07
C VAL A 99 2.81 -2.72 -0.85
N SER A 100 3.46 -3.86 -1.06
CA SER A 100 3.75 -4.84 -0.02
C SER A 100 5.26 -4.84 0.30
N ILE A 101 5.64 -4.55 1.53
CA ILE A 101 7.03 -4.68 2.00
C ILE A 101 7.14 -6.04 2.69
N PRO A 102 7.95 -6.98 2.16
CA PRO A 102 8.15 -8.27 2.80
C PRO A 102 8.70 -8.08 4.21
N LEU A 103 8.14 -8.77 5.21
CA LEU A 103 8.63 -8.64 6.59
C LEU A 103 10.10 -9.08 6.71
N CYS A 104 10.56 -10.05 5.92
CA CYS A 104 11.97 -10.43 5.90
C CYS A 104 12.91 -9.29 5.45
N GLU A 105 12.44 -8.32 4.65
CA GLU A 105 13.22 -7.11 4.33
C GLU A 105 13.28 -6.15 5.53
N ILE A 106 12.22 -6.10 6.33
CA ILE A 106 12.14 -5.27 7.55
C ILE A 106 13.03 -5.87 8.65
N GLU A 107 13.05 -7.21 8.80
CA GLU A 107 13.83 -7.94 9.80
C GLU A 107 15.34 -7.71 9.69
N GLU A 108 15.85 -7.35 8.50
CA GLU A 108 17.26 -6.99 8.29
C GLU A 108 17.65 -5.71 9.05
N TYR A 109 16.68 -4.86 9.41
CA TYR A 109 16.92 -3.57 10.06
C TYR A 109 16.25 -3.43 11.42
N PHE A 110 15.15 -4.14 11.67
CA PHE A 110 14.34 -3.98 12.88
C PHE A 110 13.93 -5.33 13.45
N SER A 111 13.88 -5.44 14.78
CA SER A 111 13.21 -6.57 15.42
C SER A 111 11.70 -6.45 15.26
N ILE A 112 11.05 -7.54 14.85
CA ILE A 112 9.61 -7.63 14.64
C ILE A 112 8.96 -8.35 15.82
N HIS A 113 7.90 -7.76 16.37
CA HIS A 113 7.10 -8.34 17.46
C HIS A 113 5.63 -8.34 17.08
N TYR A 114 4.94 -9.46 17.22
CA TYR A 114 3.49 -9.53 16.95
C TYR A 114 2.65 -9.20 18.20
N PRO A 115 1.45 -8.62 18.04
CA PRO A 115 0.88 -8.13 16.78
C PRO A 115 1.60 -6.87 16.25
N LEU A 116 1.53 -6.63 14.92
CA LEU A 116 2.20 -5.52 14.23
C LEU A 116 1.54 -4.17 14.51
N THR A 117 1.71 -3.69 15.74
CA THR A 117 1.19 -2.41 16.23
C THR A 117 2.31 -1.45 16.58
N ILE A 118 2.06 -0.13 16.58
CA ILE A 118 3.03 0.87 17.07
C ILE A 118 3.41 0.64 18.54
N LYS A 119 2.51 0.03 19.34
CA LYS A 119 2.77 -0.32 20.74
C LYS A 119 3.97 -1.28 20.83
N GLN A 120 3.97 -2.33 20.00
CA GLN A 120 5.01 -3.37 19.97
C GLN A 120 6.22 -2.99 19.08
N ASN A 121 6.01 -2.23 18.01
CA ASN A 121 7.02 -1.94 17.00
C ASN A 121 7.08 -0.44 16.71
N LYS A 122 7.95 0.30 17.42
CA LYS A 122 8.03 1.78 17.28
C LYS A 122 8.41 2.25 15.88
N TRP A 123 9.11 1.42 15.10
CA TRP A 123 9.48 1.70 13.71
C TRP A 123 8.27 1.78 12.78
N LEU A 124 7.14 1.14 13.12
CA LEU A 124 5.90 1.20 12.32
C LEU A 124 5.38 2.62 12.16
N LYS A 125 5.59 3.51 13.16
CA LYS A 125 5.16 4.91 13.06
C LYS A 125 5.67 5.58 11.77
N ARG A 126 6.95 5.39 11.46
CA ARG A 126 7.55 5.97 10.24
C ARG A 126 7.03 5.28 8.97
N MET A 127 6.79 3.97 9.02
CA MET A 127 6.19 3.23 7.92
C MET A 127 4.77 3.76 7.60
N HIS A 128 3.95 3.94 8.63
CA HIS A 128 2.61 4.52 8.51
C HIS A 128 2.68 5.91 7.88
N GLU A 129 3.55 6.79 8.39
CA GLU A 129 3.75 8.14 7.83
C GLU A 129 4.07 8.11 6.32
N MET A 130 4.93 7.19 5.89
CA MET A 130 5.32 7.05 4.49
C MET A 130 4.18 6.53 3.60
N PHE A 131 3.44 5.53 4.06
CA PHE A 131 2.29 5.00 3.31
C PHE A 131 1.11 5.97 3.29
N ILE A 132 0.89 6.73 4.37
CA ILE A 132 -0.10 7.82 4.41
C ILE A 132 0.30 8.92 3.43
N GLU A 133 1.56 9.35 3.42
CA GLU A 133 2.03 10.36 2.46
C GLU A 133 1.85 9.89 1.01
N LEU A 134 2.23 8.63 0.73
CA LEU A 134 2.09 8.03 -0.58
C LEU A 134 0.62 7.98 -1.03
N SER A 135 -0.28 7.47 -0.18
CA SER A 135 -1.71 7.38 -0.49
C SER A 135 -2.36 8.75 -0.68
N VAL A 136 -2.01 9.76 0.14
CA VAL A 136 -2.50 11.14 -0.03
C VAL A 136 -2.05 11.72 -1.37
N ASN A 137 -0.79 11.52 -1.75
CA ASN A 137 -0.26 12.00 -3.04
C ASN A 137 -0.93 11.27 -4.22
N ILE A 138 -1.13 9.96 -4.11
CA ILE A 138 -1.82 9.16 -5.13
C ILE A 138 -3.26 9.63 -5.28
N TYR A 139 -4.00 9.79 -4.19
CA TYR A 139 -5.41 10.19 -4.22
C TYR A 139 -5.64 11.52 -4.95
N GLY A 140 -4.70 12.46 -4.82
CA GLY A 140 -4.75 13.74 -5.52
C GLY A 140 -4.67 13.62 -7.05
N GLN A 141 -4.20 12.49 -7.59
CA GLN A 141 -4.05 12.22 -9.03
C GLN A 141 -4.92 11.04 -9.51
N SER A 142 -5.26 10.12 -8.61
CA SER A 142 -5.94 8.86 -8.87
C SER A 142 -6.80 8.51 -7.66
N LYS A 143 -8.10 8.76 -7.76
CA LYS A 143 -9.02 8.64 -6.63
C LYS A 143 -9.41 7.18 -6.41
N PHE A 144 -8.82 6.53 -5.41
CA PHE A 144 -9.28 5.25 -4.87
C PHE A 144 -10.56 5.42 -4.04
N GLN A 145 -11.26 4.33 -3.76
CA GLN A 145 -12.49 4.30 -2.96
C GLN A 145 -12.22 3.88 -1.51
N LEU A 146 -11.15 3.13 -1.27
CA LEU A 146 -10.67 2.73 0.04
C LEU A 146 -9.16 2.56 -0.03
N ALA A 147 -8.44 2.95 1.03
CA ALA A 147 -7.07 2.54 1.24
C ALA A 147 -6.86 2.04 2.66
N MET A 148 -6.00 1.04 2.80
CA MET A 148 -5.72 0.36 4.06
C MET A 148 -4.22 0.14 4.23
N ILE A 149 -3.74 0.20 5.47
CA ILE A 149 -2.35 -0.09 5.83
C ILE A 149 -2.34 -1.10 6.97
N GLY A 150 -1.53 -2.15 6.86
CA GLY A 150 -1.42 -3.17 7.92
C GLY A 150 -0.75 -4.45 7.45
N ASP A 151 -0.75 -5.47 8.31
CA ASP A 151 -0.28 -6.82 7.96
C ASP A 151 -1.28 -7.49 7.00
N GLU A 152 -0.85 -7.87 5.80
CA GLU A 152 -1.66 -8.59 4.81
C GLU A 152 -3.05 -7.97 4.54
N VAL A 153 -3.14 -6.63 4.52
CA VAL A 153 -4.45 -5.94 4.41
C VAL A 153 -5.15 -6.14 3.08
N SER A 154 -4.44 -6.55 2.03
CA SER A 154 -5.05 -6.91 0.73
C SER A 154 -6.01 -8.11 0.83
N GLY A 155 -5.96 -8.89 1.91
CA GLY A 155 -6.89 -9.98 2.20
C GLY A 155 -7.96 -9.64 3.25
N TYR A 156 -8.01 -8.41 3.77
CA TYR A 156 -8.81 -8.08 4.96
C TYR A 156 -10.28 -7.79 4.65
N THR A 157 -10.57 -6.81 3.79
CA THR A 157 -11.94 -6.42 3.43
C THR A 157 -11.97 -5.75 2.06
N ILE A 158 -13.17 -5.55 1.53
CA ILE A 158 -13.41 -4.82 0.29
C ILE A 158 -14.35 -3.65 0.49
N ILE A 159 -14.29 -2.66 -0.42
CA ILE A 159 -15.12 -1.44 -0.39
C ILE A 159 -16.63 -1.69 -0.21
N SER A 160 -17.14 -2.81 -0.72
CA SER A 160 -18.56 -3.18 -0.61
C SER A 160 -18.94 -3.74 0.76
N GLU A 161 -17.98 -4.24 1.53
CA GLU A 161 -18.19 -4.97 2.78
C GLU A 161 -17.78 -4.18 4.03
N ILE A 162 -16.90 -3.19 3.88
CA ILE A 162 -16.45 -2.34 4.99
C ILE A 162 -17.62 -1.67 5.72
N ASN A 163 -17.56 -1.69 7.04
CA ASN A 163 -18.51 -1.09 7.95
C ASN A 163 -17.77 -0.22 9.00
N SER A 164 -18.53 0.55 9.78
CA SER A 164 -17.92 1.48 10.76
C SER A 164 -17.18 0.77 11.91
N SER A 165 -17.56 -0.46 12.26
CA SER A 165 -16.91 -1.21 13.34
C SER A 165 -15.53 -1.75 12.95
N ASP A 166 -15.26 -1.93 11.65
CA ASP A 166 -13.95 -2.34 11.16
C ASP A 166 -12.87 -1.28 11.48
N LEU A 167 -13.28 -0.02 11.63
CA LEU A 167 -12.37 1.09 11.92
C LEU A 167 -11.83 1.06 13.36
N CYS A 168 -12.38 0.22 14.24
CA CYS A 168 -11.90 -0.02 15.59
C CYS A 168 -10.86 -1.14 15.62
N ASN A 169 -9.80 -1.01 14.83
CA ASN A 169 -8.74 -2.00 14.70
C ASN A 169 -7.37 -1.35 14.97
N GLU A 170 -6.61 -1.91 15.91
CA GLU A 170 -5.27 -1.43 16.28
C GLU A 170 -4.17 -1.86 15.28
N GLU A 171 -4.46 -2.85 14.43
CA GLU A 171 -3.51 -3.45 13.48
C GLU A 171 -3.67 -2.90 12.06
N ILE A 172 -4.79 -2.22 11.77
CA ILE A 172 -5.12 -1.70 10.44
C ILE A 172 -5.45 -0.22 10.52
N ILE A 173 -4.83 0.57 9.64
CA ILE A 173 -5.20 1.96 9.41
C ILE A 173 -6.08 2.03 8.17
N PHE A 174 -7.21 2.70 8.30
CA PHE A 174 -8.10 3.00 7.19
C PHE A 174 -7.93 4.44 6.74
N ILE A 175 -7.84 4.66 5.43
CA ILE A 175 -7.78 5.98 4.81
C ILE A 175 -8.96 6.09 3.85
N LEU A 176 -9.97 6.86 4.27
CA LEU A 176 -11.26 6.89 3.61
C LEU A 176 -11.46 8.20 2.82
N PRO A 177 -11.92 8.13 1.57
CA PRO A 177 -12.51 9.24 0.83
C PRO A 177 -13.79 9.77 1.47
N VAL A 178 -14.11 11.05 1.23
CA VAL A 178 -15.28 11.73 1.82
C VAL A 178 -16.60 10.98 1.61
N ASP A 179 -16.80 10.35 0.45
CA ASP A 179 -18.05 9.64 0.16
C ASP A 179 -18.19 8.37 1.01
N LEU A 180 -17.09 7.67 1.27
CA LEU A 180 -17.09 6.51 2.16
C LEU A 180 -17.23 6.91 3.63
N GLN A 181 -16.61 8.04 4.04
CA GLN A 181 -16.80 8.60 5.39
C GLN A 181 -18.28 8.89 5.66
N ARG A 182 -18.99 9.47 4.68
CA ARG A 182 -20.44 9.74 4.74
C ARG A 182 -21.26 8.47 4.83
N LYS A 183 -20.96 7.51 3.96
CA LYS A 183 -21.64 6.20 3.93
C LYS A 183 -21.56 5.50 5.29
N LEU A 184 -20.42 5.60 5.95
CA LEU A 184 -20.17 4.98 7.26
C LEU A 184 -20.55 5.88 8.44
N ASN A 185 -20.95 7.14 8.21
CA ASN A 185 -21.25 8.15 9.23
C ASN A 185 -20.08 8.41 10.21
N VAL A 186 -18.86 8.55 9.69
CA VAL A 186 -17.61 8.71 10.49
C VAL A 186 -16.84 9.99 10.17
N GLU A 187 -17.43 10.93 9.42
CA GLU A 187 -16.80 12.21 9.05
C GLU A 187 -16.35 13.06 10.26
N HIS A 188 -16.88 12.77 11.46
CA HIS A 188 -16.65 13.54 12.68
C HIS A 188 -15.55 12.98 13.59
N ILE A 189 -15.05 11.77 13.32
CA ILE A 189 -13.96 11.12 14.09
C ILE A 189 -12.73 10.91 13.18
N GLY A 190 -11.56 10.60 13.72
CA GLY A 190 -10.33 10.40 12.94
C GLY A 190 -9.59 11.69 12.52
N LYS A 191 -8.49 11.54 11.79
CA LYS A 191 -7.58 12.65 11.43
C LYS A 191 -7.69 13.02 9.95
N GLU A 192 -8.00 14.27 9.67
CA GLU A 192 -8.12 14.79 8.31
C GLU A 192 -6.75 15.05 7.65
N TYR A 193 -6.68 14.75 6.35
CA TYR A 193 -5.54 15.00 5.46
C TYR A 193 -6.02 15.78 4.22
N ARG A 194 -5.08 16.09 3.31
CA ARG A 194 -5.39 16.75 2.05
C ARG A 194 -6.44 15.95 1.26
N HIS A 195 -7.13 16.66 0.36
CA HIS A 195 -8.19 16.09 -0.49
C HIS A 195 -9.40 15.52 0.29
N GLN A 196 -9.61 15.98 1.53
CA GLN A 196 -10.67 15.50 2.42
C GLN A 196 -10.57 14.00 2.72
N LEU A 197 -9.38 13.42 2.56
CA LEU A 197 -9.11 12.08 3.07
C LEU A 197 -9.10 12.13 4.59
N ARG A 198 -9.57 11.04 5.19
CA ARG A 198 -9.54 10.89 6.64
C ARG A 198 -8.96 9.55 7.03
N MET A 199 -8.02 9.61 7.97
CA MET A 199 -7.34 8.45 8.51
C MET A 199 -7.96 8.04 9.84
N TYR A 200 -8.10 6.74 10.03
CA TYR A 200 -8.60 6.11 11.24
C TYR A 200 -7.59 5.07 11.69
N GLU A 201 -7.03 5.28 12.87
CA GLU A 201 -6.10 4.40 13.56
C GLU A 201 -6.69 4.22 14.95
N ASP A 202 -7.25 3.04 15.23
CA ASP A 202 -7.89 2.69 16.51
C ASP A 202 -8.85 3.77 17.06
N ILE A 203 -10.08 3.82 16.54
CA ILE A 203 -11.09 4.81 17.00
C ILE A 203 -11.74 4.43 18.36
N MET A 204 -11.01 3.79 19.28
CA MET A 204 -11.49 3.62 20.65
C MET A 204 -11.42 4.95 21.42
N GLU A 205 -12.38 5.85 21.16
CA GLU A 205 -12.77 6.94 22.08
C GLU A 205 -14.27 6.88 22.40
#